data_AF-A0A7C0USQ4-F1
#
_entry.id   AF-A0A7C0USQ4-F1
#
_cell.length_a   1.000
_cell.length_b   1.000
_cell.length_c   1.000
_cell.angle_alpha   90.00
_cell.angle_beta   90.00
_cell.angle_gamma   90.00
#
_symmetry.space_group_name_H-M   'P 1'
#
loop_
_entity.id
_entity.type
_entity.pdbx_description
1 polymer ?
#
loop_
_entity_poly.entity_id
_entity_poly.type
_entity_poly.pdbx_seq_one_letter_code
_entity_poly.pdbx_strand_id
1 'polypeptide(L)' 'MEIIKRKIKFEKEEENRKIQVSFNSDGHLTIRFYNPEDPSKDKLIIFTARETNEILSFIRWRLKG' A
#
# COMPACT_ATOMS: atom_id res chain seq x y z
N MET A 1 -17.15 22.82 1.72
CA MET A 1 -17.29 21.36 1.71
C MET A 1 -17.06 20.89 0.30
N GLU A 2 -15.98 20.17 0.05
CA GLU A 2 -15.68 19.63 -1.27
C GLU A 2 -16.11 18.16 -1.31
N ILE A 3 -17.05 17.82 -2.21
CA ILE A 3 -17.55 16.45 -2.36
C ILE A 3 -16.88 15.82 -3.58
N ILE A 4 -15.93 14.91 -3.33
CA ILE A 4 -15.32 14.12 -4.40
C ILE A 4 -16.22 12.91 -4.69
N LYS A 5 -16.94 12.93 -5.82
CA LYS A 5 -17.72 11.79 -6.31
C LYS A 5 -16.85 10.92 -7.22
N ARG A 6 -16.30 9.81 -6.70
CA ARG A 6 -15.53 8.82 -7.47
C ARG A 6 -16.33 7.53 -7.65
N LYS A 7 -16.37 6.98 -8.87
CA LYS A 7 -16.79 5.59 -9.11
C LYS A 7 -15.62 4.67 -8.72
N ILE A 8 -15.74 3.97 -7.61
CA ILE A 8 -14.74 3.01 -7.14
C ILE A 8 -15.24 1.61 -7.49
N LYS A 9 -14.38 0.80 -8.12
CA LYS A 9 -14.59 -0.65 -8.21
C LYS A 9 -13.97 -1.27 -6.96
N PHE A 10 -14.76 -2.04 -6.21
CA PHE A 10 -14.33 -2.70 -4.98
C PHE A 10 -14.48 -4.21 -5.15
N GLU A 11 -13.46 -4.95 -4.71
CA GLU A 11 -13.48 -6.40 -4.60
C GLU A 11 -13.09 -6.73 -3.16
N LYS A 12 -13.92 -7.53 -2.48
CA LYS A 12 -13.63 -8.00 -1.13
C LYS A 12 -12.73 -9.23 -1.23
N GLU A 13 -11.64 -9.24 -0.46
CA GLU A 13 -10.71 -10.36 -0.42
C GLU A 13 -10.74 -11.08 0.92
N GLU A 14 -10.34 -12.35 0.90
CA GLU A 14 -10.29 -13.23 2.07
C GLU A 14 -9.31 -12.73 3.15
N GLU A 15 -9.71 -12.90 4.41
CA GLU A 15 -9.01 -12.41 5.60
C GLU A 15 -7.68 -13.13 5.91
N ASN A 16 -7.42 -14.30 5.31
CA ASN A 16 -6.25 -15.13 5.64
C ASN A 16 -4.92 -14.69 4.99
N ARG A 17 -4.87 -13.49 4.41
CA ARG A 17 -3.65 -12.96 3.78
C ARG A 17 -2.73 -12.36 4.82
N LYS A 18 -1.47 -12.79 4.81
CA LYS A 18 -0.43 -12.14 5.63
C LYS A 18 0.10 -10.92 4.88
N ILE A 19 0.50 -9.90 5.64
CA ILE A 19 1.02 -8.65 5.08
C ILE A 19 2.54 -8.60 5.31
N GLN A 20 3.28 -8.32 4.25
CA GLN A 20 4.70 -7.99 4.29
C GLN A 20 4.88 -6.58 3.71
N VAL A 21 5.60 -5.73 4.45
CA VAL A 21 5.95 -4.37 4.01
C VAL A 21 7.46 -4.31 3.84
N SER A 22 7.92 -3.71 2.74
CA SER A 22 9.35 -3.50 2.50
C SER A 22 9.59 -2.14 1.85
N PHE A 23 10.79 -1.60 2.09
CA PHE A 23 11.29 -0.39 1.47
C PHE A 23 12.65 -0.71 0.87
N ASN A 24 12.84 -0.43 -0.42
CA ASN A 24 14.08 -0.79 -1.14
C ASN A 24 15.02 0.42 -1.33
N SER A 25 16.24 0.16 -1.80
CA SER A 25 17.25 1.19 -2.06
C SER A 25 16.85 2.20 -3.14
N ASP A 26 15.93 1.83 -4.03
CA ASP A 26 15.40 2.71 -5.08
C ASP A 26 14.27 3.61 -4.56
N GLY A 27 13.97 3.57 -3.26
CA GLY A 27 12.97 4.41 -2.62
C GLY A 27 11.53 3.94 -2.78
N HIS A 28 11.30 2.72 -3.26
CA HIS A 28 9.96 2.17 -3.44
C HIS A 28 9.45 1.53 -2.14
N LEU A 29 8.22 1.87 -1.76
CA LEU A 29 7.45 1.14 -0.75
C LEU A 29 6.67 0.01 -1.42
N THR A 30 6.85 -1.21 -0.95
CA THR A 30 6.09 -2.38 -1.43
C THR A 30 5.25 -2.96 -0.29
N ILE A 31 3.97 -3.14 -0.55
CA ILE A 31 3.03 -3.85 0.33
C ILE A 31 2.61 -5.13 -0.38
N ARG A 32 2.99 -6.28 0.18
CA ARG A 32 2.65 -7.60 -0.33
C ARG A 32 1.62 -8.26 0.58
N PHE A 33 0.49 -8.64 0.01
CA PHE A 33 -0.49 -9.52 0.61
C PHE A 33 -0.20 -10.93 0.12
N TYR A 34 0.47 -11.73 0.94
CA TYR A 34 0.90 -13.07 0.53
C TYR A 34 -0.02 -14.16 1.08
N ASN A 35 -0.25 -15.16 0.23
CA ASN A 35 -0.96 -16.37 0.59
C ASN A 35 0.08 -17.47 0.86
N PRO A 36 0.21 -17.97 2.10
CA PRO A 36 1.21 -18.98 2.44
C PRO A 36 0.95 -20.35 1.78
N GLU A 37 -0.30 -20.64 1.39
CA GLU A 37 -0.67 -21.90 0.74
C GLU A 37 -0.42 -21.86 -0.78
N ASP A 38 -0.53 -20.67 -1.38
CA ASP A 38 -0.43 -20.47 -2.81
C ASP A 38 0.22 -19.11 -3.15
N PRO A 39 1.56 -19.05 -3.28
CA PRO A 39 2.28 -17.83 -3.58
C PRO A 39 1.91 -17.18 -4.91
N SER A 40 1.26 -17.91 -5.84
CA SER A 40 0.81 -17.35 -7.12
C SER A 40 -0.36 -16.37 -6.97
N LYS A 41 -1.06 -16.41 -5.83
CA LYS A 41 -2.19 -15.53 -5.51
C LYS A 41 -1.80 -14.27 -4.74
N ASP A 42 -0.50 -14.05 -4.59
CA ASP A 42 0.04 -12.88 -3.94
C ASP A 42 -0.38 -11.62 -4.68
N LYS A 43 -0.72 -10.59 -3.91
CA LYS A 43 -1.01 -9.26 -4.45
C LYS A 43 0.02 -8.29 -3.95
N LEU A 44 0.63 -7.56 -4.88
CA LEU A 44 1.64 -6.57 -4.59
C LEU A 44 1.12 -5.19 -4.97
N ILE A 45 1.24 -4.25 -4.04
CA ILE A 45 1.11 -2.83 -4.29
C ILE A 45 2.52 -2.25 -4.21
N ILE A 46 3.00 -1.70 -5.32
CA ILE A 46 4.31 -1.06 -5.41
C ILE A 46 4.08 0.42 -5.63
N PHE A 47 4.51 1.24 -4.67
CA PHE A 47 4.52 2.68 -4.80
C PHE A 47 5.85 3.10 -5.43
N THR A 48 5.78 4.02 -6.38
CA THR A 48 6.97 4.67 -6.94
C THR A 48 7.73 5.42 -5.86
N ALA A 49 9.01 5.73 -6.11
CA ALA A 49 9.81 6.56 -5.22
C ALA A 49 9.13 7.91 -4.90
N ARG A 50 8.48 8.52 -5.89
CA ARG A 50 7.73 9.78 -5.71
C ARG A 50 6.55 9.60 -4.77
N GLU A 51 5.68 8.63 -5.03
CA GLU A 51 4.51 8.36 -4.17
C GLU A 51 4.94 8.00 -2.74
N THR A 52 6.01 7.22 -2.62
CA THR A 52 6.58 6.85 -1.32
C THR A 52 7.06 8.09 -0.55
N ASN A 53 7.73 9.02 -1.21
CA ASN A 53 8.16 10.28 -0.57
C ASN A 53 6.99 11.16 -0.11
N GLU A 54 5.89 11.21 -0.88
CA GLU A 54 4.67 11.91 -0.46
C GLU A 54 4.06 11.26 0.78
N ILE A 55 3.96 9.93 0.81
CA ILE A 55 3.46 9.17 1.97
C ILE A 55 4.34 9.43 3.20
N LEU A 56 5.66 9.34 3.06
CA LEU A 56 6.60 9.58 4.15
C LEU A 56 6.52 11.02 4.66
N SER A 57 6.37 12.00 3.77
CA SER A 57 6.22 13.41 4.13
C SER A 57 4.94 13.64 4.94
N PHE A 58 3.83 13.04 4.52
CA PHE A 58 2.57 13.06 5.26
C PHE A 58 2.71 12.43 6.65
N ILE A 59 3.31 11.24 6.75
CA ILE A 59 3.53 10.56 8.04
C ILE A 59 4.41 11.41 8.96
N ARG A 60 5.53 11.94 8.46
CA ARG A 60 6.43 12.80 9.23
C ARG A 60 5.74 14.04 9.73
N TRP A 61 4.94 14.70 8.88
CA TRP A 61 4.13 15.85 9.29
C TRP A 61 3.15 15.47 10.39
N ARG A 62 2.45 14.33 10.27
CA ARG A 62 1.46 13.87 11.24
C ARG A 62 2.04 13.46 12.61
N LEU A 63 3.27 12.95 12.62
CA LEU A 63 3.98 12.52 13.84
C LEU A 63 4.73 13.65 14.54
N LYS A 64 4.96 14.78 13.87
CA LYS A 64 5.53 16.00 14.48
C LYS A 64 4.50 16.83 15.28
N GLY A 65 3.38 16.22 15.66
CA GLY A 65 2.36 16.84 16.51
C GLY A 65 2.87 17.10 17.92
#